data_AF-A0AAD6PCT2-F1
#
_entry.id   AF-A0AAD6PCT2-F1
#
_cell.length_a   1.000
_cell.length_b   1.000
_cell.length_c   1.000
_cell.angle_alpha   90.00
_cell.angle_beta   90.00
_cell.angle_gamma   90.00
#
_symmetry.space_group_name_H-M   'P 1'
#
loop_
_entity.id
_entity.type
_entity.pdbx_description
1 polymer ?
#
loop_
_entity_poly.entity_id
_entity_poly.type
_entity_poly.pdbx_seq_one_letter_code
_entity_poly.pdbx_strand_id
1 'polypeptide(L)'
;MDLCSSLLASCLSSSLIKPPQLLTSSLITNSIVPNCSGRKRRPRHVLKASAGPFSYQKFIHFALDETKRRTLLIPSPLQEKYSSLTAMDGTTELQMLSFQAPKMRLLRSLSIENEAIKILDLAVFARPEFDAPIFCANFFTTATMNIIVLDLNPLHDVIDQRNYKEKYFKRLIPLGLRYSELFPWGGKLTSESLKFFSPIVIWTKFPPSQDRYDCLYSAFKEYYQAWLELIAQAPEEIDPSYIKSNREAQHKYLTWRAEKINIWASLKTSLISGPTYLNSGSRIPAMEFLKG
;
A
#
# COMPACT_ATOMS: atom_id res chain seq x y z
N MET A 1 -4.31 64.16 -13.62
CA MET A 1 -5.58 63.43 -13.76
C MET A 1 -5.42 62.15 -12.96
N ASP A 2 -5.54 62.32 -11.64
CA ASP A 2 -5.55 61.28 -10.62
C ASP A 2 -6.89 61.38 -9.91
N LEU A 3 -7.57 60.26 -9.69
CA LEU A 3 -8.69 60.18 -8.75
C LEU A 3 -8.87 58.75 -8.21
N CYS A 4 -8.31 58.56 -7.02
CA CYS A 4 -8.83 57.97 -5.78
C CYS A 4 -10.02 56.96 -5.73
N SER A 5 -9.88 56.09 -4.71
CA SER A 5 -10.89 55.31 -3.93
C SER A 5 -10.98 53.83 -4.31
N SER A 6 -10.92 52.83 -3.41
CA SER A 6 -11.01 52.80 -1.94
C SER A 6 -10.52 51.45 -1.40
N LEU A 7 -10.00 51.47 -0.17
CA LEU A 7 -9.66 50.31 0.68
C LEU A 7 -10.87 49.41 1.00
N LEU A 8 -10.62 48.11 1.23
CA LEU A 8 -11.02 47.41 2.46
C LEU A 8 -10.33 46.04 2.59
N ALA A 9 -9.70 45.84 3.75
CA ALA A 9 -9.12 44.59 4.19
C ALA A 9 -10.20 43.56 4.53
N SER A 10 -9.94 42.28 4.27
CA SER A 10 -10.45 41.21 5.13
C SER A 10 -9.40 40.10 5.28
N CYS A 11 -8.90 39.98 6.51
CA CYS A 11 -8.41 38.71 7.04
C CYS A 11 -9.56 37.71 7.02
N LEU A 12 -9.29 36.42 6.80
CA LEU A 12 -9.79 35.31 7.63
C LEU A 12 -9.32 33.92 7.13
N SER A 13 -8.70 33.21 8.07
CA SER A 13 -8.63 31.76 8.27
C SER A 13 -7.98 30.85 7.21
N SER A 14 -6.76 30.42 7.53
CA SER A 14 -6.24 29.08 7.24
C SER A 14 -7.16 28.01 7.85
N SER A 15 -7.99 27.35 7.04
CA SER A 15 -8.80 26.23 7.51
C SER A 15 -7.95 24.96 7.60
N LEU A 16 -7.60 24.57 8.83
CA LEU A 16 -7.21 23.19 9.17
C LEU A 16 -8.35 22.25 8.76
N ILE A 17 -8.12 21.38 7.78
CA ILE A 17 -9.07 20.32 7.44
C ILE A 17 -8.93 19.22 8.51
N LYS A 18 -9.89 19.19 9.43
CA LYS A 18 -10.11 18.10 10.41
C LYS A 18 -10.81 16.90 9.74
N PRO A 19 -10.69 15.68 10.30
CA PRO A 19 -11.31 14.47 9.75
C PRO A 19 -12.84 14.57 9.68
N PRO A 20 -13.51 13.73 8.86
CA PRO A 20 -14.95 13.77 8.68
C PRO A 20 -15.68 13.55 10.00
N GLN A 21 -16.55 14.49 10.36
CA GLN A 21 -17.38 14.39 11.56
C GLN A 21 -18.54 13.42 11.34
N LEU A 22 -18.70 12.50 12.29
CA LEU A 22 -19.84 11.59 12.41
C LEU A 22 -21.10 12.41 12.69
N LEU A 23 -22.13 12.26 11.85
CA LEU A 23 -23.47 12.72 12.15
C LEU A 23 -24.08 11.75 13.18
N THR A 24 -24.17 12.18 14.44
CA THR A 24 -24.92 11.48 15.47
C THR A 24 -26.41 11.79 15.31
N SER A 25 -27.18 10.82 14.81
CA SER A 25 -28.64 10.83 14.98
C SER A 25 -28.99 10.26 16.36
N SER A 26 -29.57 11.11 17.21
CA SER A 26 -30.20 10.72 18.47
C SER A 26 -31.57 10.11 18.19
N LEU A 27 -31.75 8.82 18.45
CA LEU A 27 -33.06 8.22 18.69
C LEU A 27 -33.03 7.44 20.01
N ILE A 28 -33.83 7.96 20.93
CA ILE A 28 -34.21 7.35 22.20
C ILE A 28 -35.20 6.23 21.90
N THR A 29 -34.97 5.02 22.41
CA THR A 29 -36.05 4.09 22.78
C THR A 29 -35.61 3.09 23.85
N ASN A 30 -36.58 2.74 24.68
CA ASN A 30 -36.46 2.20 26.02
C ASN A 30 -35.93 0.77 26.17
N SER A 31 -35.43 0.54 27.38
CA SER A 31 -35.04 -0.69 28.07
C SER A 31 -35.97 -1.89 27.94
N ILE A 32 -35.38 -3.08 27.74
CA ILE A 32 -35.80 -4.34 28.38
C ILE A 32 -34.54 -5.12 28.78
N VAL A 33 -34.38 -5.35 30.07
CA VAL A 33 -33.33 -6.19 30.67
C VAL A 33 -33.88 -7.62 30.81
N PRO A 34 -33.11 -8.66 30.42
CA PRO A 34 -33.26 -9.96 31.05
C PRO A 34 -32.04 -10.30 31.89
N ASN A 35 -32.32 -10.60 33.16
CA ASN A 35 -31.45 -11.26 34.12
C ASN A 35 -30.83 -12.54 33.54
N CYS A 36 -29.50 -12.67 33.64
CA CYS A 36 -28.82 -13.96 33.58
C CYS A 36 -27.85 -14.09 34.76
N SER A 37 -28.36 -14.77 35.79
CA SER A 37 -27.66 -15.22 36.98
C SER A 37 -26.41 -16.06 36.66
N GLY A 38 -25.40 -15.93 37.52
CA GLY A 38 -24.02 -16.30 37.26
C GLY A 38 -23.70 -17.79 37.11
N ARG A 39 -22.61 -18.03 36.38
CA ARG A 39 -21.72 -19.19 36.54
C ARG A 39 -20.28 -18.72 36.38
N LYS A 40 -19.51 -18.75 37.47
CA LYS A 40 -18.06 -18.53 37.47
C LYS A 40 -17.41 -19.57 36.54
N ARG A 41 -16.96 -19.14 35.36
CA ARG A 41 -16.11 -19.96 34.48
C ARG A 41 -14.66 -19.78 34.92
N ARG A 42 -14.01 -20.90 35.27
CA ARG A 42 -12.57 -20.99 35.56
C ARG A 42 -11.76 -20.46 34.37
N PRO A 43 -10.59 -19.83 34.59
CA PRO A 43 -9.76 -19.36 33.50
C PRO A 43 -9.29 -20.57 32.69
N ARG A 44 -9.69 -20.64 31.42
CA ARG A 44 -9.07 -21.55 30.46
C ARG A 44 -7.65 -21.03 30.27
N HIS A 45 -6.65 -21.82 30.62
CA HIS A 45 -5.29 -21.64 30.12
C HIS A 45 -5.37 -21.64 28.59
N VAL A 46 -5.30 -20.45 28.00
CA VAL A 46 -5.04 -20.30 26.58
C VAL A 46 -3.59 -20.75 26.43
N LEU A 47 -3.40 -21.98 25.93
CA LEU A 47 -2.12 -22.42 25.39
C LEU A 47 -1.71 -21.36 24.38
N LYS A 48 -0.70 -20.56 24.72
CA LYS A 48 0.01 -19.73 23.74
C LYS A 48 0.58 -20.71 22.73
N ALA A 49 -0.11 -20.89 21.61
CA ALA A 49 0.50 -21.47 20.44
C ALA A 49 1.76 -20.64 20.20
N SER A 50 2.91 -21.31 20.22
CA SER A 50 4.17 -20.71 19.80
C SER A 50 4.03 -20.41 18.31
N ALA A 51 3.45 -19.25 18.00
CA ALA A 51 3.41 -18.74 16.65
C ALA A 51 4.87 -18.62 16.20
N GLY A 52 5.22 -19.32 15.12
CA GLY A 52 6.54 -19.18 14.51
C GLY A 52 6.84 -17.70 14.21
N PRO A 53 8.12 -17.35 13.98
CA PRO A 53 8.50 -15.97 13.70
C PRO A 53 7.68 -15.42 12.53
N PHE A 54 7.05 -14.25 12.73
CA PHE A 54 6.28 -13.55 11.70
C PHE A 54 7.13 -13.33 10.44
N SER A 55 6.60 -13.63 9.26
CA SER A 55 7.29 -13.46 7.98
C SER A 55 6.33 -12.87 6.93
N TYR A 56 6.86 -12.04 6.03
CA TYR A 56 6.14 -11.48 4.89
C TYR A 56 6.04 -12.45 3.71
N GLN A 57 6.79 -13.55 3.71
CA GLN A 57 6.70 -14.58 2.67
C GLN A 57 5.28 -15.14 2.53
N LYS A 58 4.53 -15.27 3.64
CA LYS A 58 3.12 -15.70 3.60
C LYS A 58 2.20 -14.77 2.80
N PHE A 59 2.54 -13.48 2.70
CA PHE A 59 1.80 -12.49 1.91
C PHE A 59 2.10 -12.66 0.42
N ILE A 60 3.38 -12.86 0.08
CA ILE A 60 3.84 -13.12 -1.29
C ILE A 60 3.22 -14.42 -1.81
N HIS A 61 3.32 -15.51 -1.04
CA HIS A 61 2.74 -16.80 -1.41
C HIS A 61 1.23 -16.69 -1.66
N PHE A 62 0.48 -16.04 -0.75
CA PHE A 62 -0.95 -15.82 -0.94
C PHE A 62 -1.23 -15.07 -2.26
N ALA A 63 -0.51 -13.98 -2.52
CA ALA A 63 -0.71 -13.19 -3.73
C ALA A 63 -0.44 -13.99 -5.01
N LEU A 64 0.64 -14.77 -5.02
CA LEU A 64 0.99 -15.63 -6.16
C LEU A 64 -0.04 -16.75 -6.36
N ASP A 65 -0.46 -17.42 -5.29
CA ASP A 65 -1.41 -18.53 -5.37
C ASP A 65 -2.79 -18.06 -5.82
N GLU A 66 -3.30 -16.96 -5.25
CA GLU A 66 -4.57 -16.37 -5.68
C GLU A 66 -4.53 -15.90 -7.12
N THR A 67 -3.40 -15.36 -7.58
CA THR A 67 -3.26 -14.93 -8.97
C THR A 67 -3.22 -16.14 -9.91
N LYS A 68 -2.46 -17.18 -9.58
CA LYS A 68 -2.37 -18.43 -10.38
C LYS A 68 -3.72 -19.12 -10.52
N ARG A 69 -4.60 -19.02 -9.51
CA ARG A 69 -5.97 -19.55 -9.57
C ARG A 69 -6.84 -18.82 -10.60
N ARG A 70 -6.54 -17.55 -10.91
CA ARG A 70 -7.36 -16.70 -11.79
C ARG A 70 -6.76 -16.50 -13.18
N THR A 71 -5.44 -16.62 -13.32
CA THR A 71 -4.74 -16.41 -14.59
C THR A 71 -3.40 -17.15 -14.61
N LEU A 72 -2.88 -17.43 -15.81
CA LEU A 72 -1.54 -17.93 -15.99
C LEU A 72 -0.51 -16.84 -15.65
N LEU A 73 0.32 -17.09 -14.63
CA LEU A 73 1.51 -16.29 -14.34
C LEU A 73 2.73 -16.88 -15.05
N ILE A 74 3.46 -16.03 -15.76
CA ILE A 74 4.74 -16.37 -16.39
C ILE A 74 5.86 -15.53 -15.75
N PRO A 75 7.09 -16.07 -15.58
CA PRO A 75 8.22 -15.26 -15.13
C PRO A 75 8.44 -14.05 -16.04
N SER A 76 8.71 -12.88 -15.45
CA SER A 76 9.09 -11.68 -16.19
C SER A 76 10.55 -11.81 -16.66
N PRO A 77 10.97 -11.16 -17.77
CA PRO A 77 12.39 -11.05 -18.13
C PRO A 77 13.26 -10.43 -17.02
N LEU A 78 12.66 -9.67 -16.10
CA LEU A 78 13.35 -9.17 -14.91
C LEU A 78 13.81 -10.29 -13.96
N GLN A 79 13.13 -11.44 -13.95
CA GLN A 79 13.42 -12.54 -13.04
C GLN A 79 14.80 -13.15 -13.29
N GLU A 80 15.27 -13.14 -14.54
CA GLU A 80 16.59 -13.62 -14.94
C GLU A 80 17.71 -12.72 -14.39
N LYS A 81 17.43 -11.41 -14.27
CA LYS A 81 18.39 -10.40 -13.80
C LYS A 81 18.32 -10.18 -12.30
N TYR A 82 17.13 -10.34 -11.71
CA TYR A 82 16.83 -10.00 -10.34
C TYR A 82 16.06 -11.16 -9.69
N SER A 83 16.75 -11.95 -8.87
CA SER A 83 16.19 -13.12 -8.18
C SER A 83 16.53 -13.10 -6.68
N SER A 84 17.81 -13.23 -6.35
CA SER A 84 18.32 -13.06 -5.00
C SER A 84 19.58 -12.21 -5.03
N LEU A 85 19.76 -11.38 -4.00
CA LEU A 85 20.97 -10.63 -3.75
C LEU A 85 21.32 -10.72 -2.27
N THR A 86 22.53 -11.16 -1.94
CA THR A 86 23.03 -11.07 -0.56
C THR A 86 23.51 -9.64 -0.29
N ALA A 87 23.11 -9.08 0.84
CA ALA A 87 23.59 -7.78 1.30
C ALA A 87 25.08 -7.84 1.70
N MET A 88 25.68 -6.66 1.89
CA MET A 88 27.10 -6.55 2.23
C MET A 88 27.47 -7.17 3.59
N ASP A 89 26.50 -7.34 4.49
CA ASP A 89 26.68 -8.02 5.77
C ASP A 89 26.84 -9.55 5.63
N GLY A 90 26.67 -10.09 4.43
CA GLY A 90 26.79 -11.53 4.12
C GLY A 90 25.66 -12.39 4.72
N THR A 91 24.69 -11.80 5.41
CA THR A 91 23.67 -12.53 6.18
C THR A 91 22.25 -12.14 5.78
N THR A 92 22.03 -10.92 5.31
CA THR A 92 20.72 -10.46 4.86
C THR A 92 20.52 -10.80 3.38
N GLU A 93 19.54 -11.65 3.08
CA GLU A 93 19.15 -11.96 1.71
C GLU A 93 17.99 -11.04 1.25
N LEU A 94 18.15 -10.46 0.06
CA LEU A 94 17.10 -9.73 -0.65
C LEU A 94 16.50 -10.66 -1.69
N GLN A 95 15.23 -11.03 -1.51
CA GLN A 95 14.52 -11.92 -2.42
C GLN A 95 13.60 -11.12 -3.33
N MET A 96 13.77 -11.30 -4.65
CA MET A 96 13.06 -10.59 -5.71
C MET A 96 12.33 -11.59 -6.60
N LEU A 97 11.02 -11.40 -6.74
CA LEU A 97 10.21 -12.18 -7.66
C LEU A 97 9.48 -11.26 -8.63
N SER A 98 9.42 -11.64 -9.91
CA SER A 98 8.73 -10.88 -10.93
C SER A 98 8.05 -11.77 -11.97
N PHE A 99 6.80 -11.44 -12.26
CA PHE A 99 5.92 -12.19 -13.14
C PHE A 99 5.10 -11.26 -14.03
N GLN A 100 4.54 -11.81 -15.10
CA GLN A 100 3.60 -11.16 -16.00
C GLN A 100 2.36 -12.06 -16.20
N ALA A 101 1.28 -11.46 -16.67
CA ALA A 101 0.05 -12.15 -17.05
C ALA A 101 -0.63 -11.42 -18.23
N PRO A 102 -1.71 -11.96 -18.82
CA PRO A 102 -2.43 -11.30 -19.91
C PRO A 102 -2.84 -9.86 -19.60
N LYS A 103 -3.44 -9.57 -18.44
CA LYS A 103 -3.81 -8.20 -18.02
C LYS A 103 -2.77 -7.49 -17.14
N MET A 104 -1.69 -8.18 -16.77
CA MET A 104 -0.71 -7.71 -15.78
C MET A 104 0.63 -7.50 -16.47
N ARG A 105 1.06 -6.24 -16.61
CA ARG A 105 2.38 -5.90 -17.16
C ARG A 105 3.49 -6.41 -16.26
N LEU A 106 3.33 -6.25 -14.95
CA LEU A 106 4.34 -6.65 -13.97
C LEU A 106 3.71 -6.84 -12.59
N LEU A 107 3.77 -8.07 -12.08
CA LEU A 107 3.66 -8.37 -10.65
C LEU A 107 5.08 -8.53 -10.14
N ARG A 108 5.47 -7.76 -9.12
CA ARG A 108 6.80 -7.93 -8.52
C ARG A 108 6.79 -7.79 -7.01
N SER A 109 7.65 -8.53 -6.35
CA SER A 109 7.90 -8.42 -4.91
C SER A 109 9.38 -8.31 -4.60
N LEU A 110 9.74 -7.42 -3.66
CA LEU A 110 10.99 -7.46 -2.93
C LEU A 110 10.68 -7.82 -1.47
N SER A 111 11.41 -8.79 -0.94
CA SER A 111 11.36 -9.21 0.45
C SER A 111 12.76 -9.13 1.05
N ILE A 112 12.86 -8.53 2.23
CA ILE A 112 14.10 -8.50 3.02
C ILE A 112 13.71 -8.90 4.43
N GLU A 113 14.29 -9.98 4.95
CA GLU A 113 14.00 -10.42 6.32
C GLU A 113 15.30 -10.80 7.03
N ASN A 114 15.62 -10.06 8.09
CA ASN A 114 16.61 -10.46 9.07
C ASN A 114 16.04 -10.28 10.50
N GLU A 115 16.86 -10.44 11.52
CA GLU A 115 16.42 -10.34 12.92
C GLU A 115 15.96 -8.92 13.30
N ALA A 116 16.53 -7.89 12.69
CA ALA A 116 16.31 -6.49 13.06
C ALA A 116 15.21 -5.81 12.23
N ILE A 117 15.13 -6.14 10.94
CA ILE A 117 14.27 -5.49 9.95
C ILE A 117 13.61 -6.52 9.03
N LYS A 118 12.32 -6.27 8.75
CA LYS A 118 11.54 -7.01 7.75
C LYS A 118 10.86 -6.03 6.81
N ILE A 119 11.01 -6.25 5.51
CA ILE A 119 10.53 -5.34 4.46
C ILE A 119 9.80 -6.16 3.40
N LEU A 120 8.64 -5.64 2.98
CA LEU A 120 7.91 -6.08 1.80
C LEU A 120 7.64 -4.88 0.90
N ASP A 121 8.07 -4.93 -0.36
CA ASP A 121 7.47 -4.13 -1.44
C ASP A 121 6.83 -5.10 -2.42
N LEU A 122 5.50 -5.15 -2.46
CA LEU A 122 4.74 -5.91 -3.45
C LEU A 122 3.82 -4.95 -4.19
N ALA A 123 3.83 -5.02 -5.51
CA ALA A 123 2.94 -4.22 -6.33
C ALA A 123 2.64 -4.92 -7.64
N VAL A 124 1.52 -4.52 -8.21
CA VAL A 124 1.02 -5.07 -9.46
C VAL A 124 0.60 -3.94 -10.39
N PHE A 125 1.23 -3.92 -11.56
CA PHE A 125 0.91 -2.99 -12.63
C PHE A 125 0.11 -3.71 -13.70
N ALA A 126 -1.06 -3.18 -14.02
CA ALA A 126 -1.83 -3.59 -15.18
C ALA A 126 -1.09 -3.26 -16.48
N ARG A 127 -1.45 -3.91 -17.59
CA ARG A 127 -1.04 -3.40 -18.91
C ARG A 127 -1.74 -2.06 -19.21
N PRO A 128 -1.15 -1.15 -20.01
CA PRO A 128 -1.74 0.16 -20.27
C PRO A 128 -3.13 0.14 -20.92
N GLU A 129 -3.50 -0.98 -21.54
CA GLU A 129 -4.84 -1.25 -22.09
C GLU A 129 -5.90 -1.44 -20.98
N PHE A 130 -5.49 -1.60 -19.72
CA PHE A 130 -6.39 -1.72 -18.58
C PHE A 130 -6.06 -0.62 -17.57
N ASP A 131 -7.01 0.30 -17.35
CA ASP A 131 -6.86 1.46 -16.46
C ASP A 131 -7.04 1.12 -14.96
N ALA A 132 -6.88 -0.15 -14.58
CA ALA A 132 -7.04 -0.59 -13.21
C ALA A 132 -6.04 0.12 -12.27
N PRO A 133 -6.41 0.35 -11.00
CA PRO A 133 -5.48 0.85 -9.97
C PRO A 133 -4.23 -0.02 -9.87
N ILE A 134 -3.15 0.54 -9.31
CA ILE A 134 -1.92 -0.19 -9.02
C ILE A 134 -2.07 -0.81 -7.62
N PHE A 135 -2.02 -2.13 -7.50
CA PHE A 135 -1.96 -2.75 -6.17
C PHE A 135 -0.62 -2.41 -5.53
N CYS A 136 -0.61 -2.03 -4.25
CA CYS A 136 0.60 -1.65 -3.55
C CYS A 136 0.58 -2.07 -2.08
N ALA A 137 1.61 -2.81 -1.68
CA ALA A 137 1.88 -3.18 -0.31
C ALA A 137 3.35 -2.86 0.00
N ASN A 138 3.57 -1.80 0.78
CA ASN A 138 4.88 -1.36 1.24
C ASN A 138 4.92 -1.45 2.77
N PHE A 139 5.51 -2.53 3.28
CA PHE A 139 5.57 -2.83 4.71
C PHE A 139 7.00 -2.75 5.20
N PHE A 140 7.20 -2.06 6.32
CA PHE A 140 8.47 -1.95 7.00
C PHE A 140 8.27 -2.24 8.49
N THR A 141 9.02 -3.21 9.01
CA THR A 141 8.92 -3.67 10.39
C THR A 141 10.28 -3.68 11.03
N THR A 142 10.36 -3.15 12.24
CA THR A 142 11.48 -3.31 13.18
C THR A 142 11.01 -4.01 14.45
N ALA A 143 11.93 -4.24 15.39
CA ALA A 143 11.59 -4.76 16.72
C ALA A 143 10.59 -3.89 17.50
N THR A 144 10.46 -2.60 17.17
CA THR A 144 9.66 -1.63 17.96
C THR A 144 8.49 -1.04 17.18
N MET A 145 8.50 -1.07 15.86
CA MET A 145 7.53 -0.36 15.04
C MET A 145 7.25 -1.03 13.71
N ASN A 146 6.01 -0.94 13.26
CA ASN A 146 5.59 -1.20 11.89
C ASN A 146 5.23 0.13 11.22
N ILE A 147 5.62 0.29 9.97
CA ILE A 147 5.22 1.37 9.08
C ILE A 147 4.65 0.72 7.82
N ILE A 148 3.35 0.89 7.62
CA ILE A 148 2.58 0.12 6.65
C ILE A 148 1.86 1.08 5.71
N VAL A 149 2.03 0.83 4.41
CA VAL A 149 1.18 1.36 3.34
C VAL A 149 0.59 0.17 2.60
N LEU A 150 -0.74 0.04 2.60
CA LEU A 150 -1.49 -0.90 1.77
C LEU A 150 -2.56 -0.13 1.01
N ASP A 151 -2.55 -0.20 -0.31
CA ASP A 151 -3.46 0.58 -1.15
C ASP A 151 -3.72 -0.07 -2.51
N LEU A 152 -4.80 0.38 -3.14
CA LEU A 152 -5.04 0.27 -4.58
C LEU A 152 -4.81 1.67 -5.15
N ASN A 153 -3.54 2.04 -5.37
CA ASN A 153 -3.17 3.38 -5.79
C ASN A 153 -3.88 3.73 -7.11
N PRO A 154 -4.64 4.83 -7.16
CA PRO A 154 -5.36 5.18 -8.37
C PRO A 154 -4.38 5.48 -9.50
N LEU A 155 -4.69 4.99 -10.71
CA LEU A 155 -3.90 5.34 -11.89
C LEU A 155 -4.09 6.82 -12.24
N HIS A 156 -5.32 7.31 -12.11
CA HIS A 156 -5.72 8.67 -12.44
C HIS A 156 -6.18 9.43 -11.19
N ASP A 157 -5.94 10.75 -11.15
CA ASP A 157 -6.25 11.58 -9.97
C ASP A 157 -7.73 11.50 -9.58
N VAL A 158 -8.00 10.97 -8.38
CA VAL A 158 -9.35 10.78 -7.84
C VAL A 158 -9.97 12.04 -7.23
N ILE A 159 -9.20 13.13 -7.10
CA ILE A 159 -9.70 14.44 -6.67
C ILE A 159 -10.47 15.09 -7.82
N ASP A 160 -9.82 15.18 -8.99
CA ASP A 160 -10.37 15.85 -10.16
C ASP A 160 -11.17 14.90 -11.07
N GLN A 161 -10.76 13.64 -11.20
CA GLN A 161 -11.41 12.67 -12.10
C GLN A 161 -12.46 11.83 -11.37
N ARG A 162 -13.63 12.46 -11.11
CA ARG A 162 -14.74 11.83 -10.38
C ARG A 162 -15.21 10.51 -11.01
N ASN A 163 -15.23 10.42 -12.34
CA ASN A 163 -15.64 9.19 -13.05
C ASN A 163 -14.72 8.01 -12.73
N TYR A 164 -13.40 8.24 -12.69
CA TYR A 164 -12.43 7.20 -12.32
C TYR A 164 -12.58 6.79 -10.86
N LYS A 165 -12.76 7.77 -9.97
CA LYS A 165 -13.02 7.52 -8.54
C LYS A 165 -14.27 6.66 -8.34
N GLU A 166 -15.35 7.00 -9.02
CA GLU A 166 -16.63 6.28 -8.92
C GLU A 166 -16.51 4.86 -9.47
N LYS A 167 -15.86 4.70 -10.64
CA LYS A 167 -15.62 3.41 -11.29
C LYS A 167 -14.93 2.40 -10.37
N TYR A 168 -13.87 2.83 -9.67
CA TYR A 168 -13.01 1.89 -8.92
C TYR A 168 -13.23 1.88 -7.41
N PHE A 169 -13.56 3.01 -6.78
CA PHE A 169 -13.49 3.13 -5.33
C PHE A 169 -14.84 3.22 -4.64
N LYS A 170 -15.94 3.56 -5.34
CA LYS A 170 -17.28 3.70 -4.73
C LYS A 170 -17.69 2.45 -3.95
N ARG A 171 -17.47 1.26 -4.53
CA ARG A 171 -17.80 -0.03 -3.89
C ARG A 171 -16.79 -0.48 -2.85
N LEU A 172 -15.59 0.11 -2.84
CA LEU A 172 -14.52 -0.25 -1.90
C LEU A 172 -14.48 0.65 -0.65
N ILE A 173 -15.25 1.74 -0.60
CA ILE A 173 -15.32 2.60 0.59
C ILE A 173 -15.61 1.81 1.88
N PRO A 174 -16.57 0.85 1.92
CA PRO A 174 -16.79 0.05 3.13
C PRO A 174 -15.59 -0.78 3.56
N LEU A 175 -14.81 -1.33 2.60
CA LEU A 175 -13.57 -2.05 2.86
C LEU A 175 -12.53 -1.14 3.52
N GLY A 176 -12.35 0.07 2.98
CA GLY A 176 -11.46 1.09 3.54
C GLY A 176 -11.85 1.48 4.97
N LEU A 177 -13.14 1.81 5.18
CA LEU A 177 -13.66 2.23 6.49
C LEU A 177 -13.42 1.19 7.58
N ARG A 178 -13.75 -0.08 7.31
CA ARG A 178 -13.56 -1.17 8.27
C ARG A 178 -12.10 -1.28 8.76
N TYR A 179 -11.13 -1.15 7.86
CA TYR A 179 -9.72 -1.23 8.26
C TYR A 179 -9.18 0.08 8.85
N SER A 180 -9.77 1.23 8.51
CA SER A 180 -9.45 2.51 9.13
C SER A 180 -9.84 2.57 10.62
N GLU A 181 -10.87 1.81 11.03
CA GLU A 181 -11.25 1.67 12.44
C GLU A 181 -10.28 0.78 13.22
N LEU A 182 -9.63 -0.17 12.54
CA LEU A 182 -8.70 -1.12 13.15
C LEU A 182 -7.29 -0.54 13.26
N PHE A 183 -6.82 0.19 12.26
CA PHE A 183 -5.46 0.71 12.20
C PHE A 183 -5.39 2.20 12.52
N PRO A 184 -4.50 2.63 13.45
CA PRO A 184 -4.32 4.05 13.72
C PRO A 184 -3.71 4.75 12.49
N TRP A 185 -4.13 5.99 12.23
CA TRP A 185 -3.56 6.77 11.13
C TRP A 185 -2.07 7.07 11.34
N GLY A 186 -1.24 6.81 10.33
CA GLY A 186 0.23 6.85 10.43
C GLY A 186 0.86 8.26 10.53
N GLY A 187 0.03 9.30 10.49
CA GLY A 187 0.43 10.71 10.57
C GLY A 187 0.23 11.49 9.26
N LYS A 188 0.72 12.72 9.21
CA LYS A 188 0.52 13.62 8.06
C LYS A 188 1.16 13.04 6.78
N LEU A 189 0.42 13.11 5.69
CA LEU A 189 0.90 12.86 4.32
C LEU A 189 1.16 14.20 3.63
N THR A 190 2.11 14.24 2.69
CA THR A 190 2.36 15.45 1.90
C THR A 190 1.26 15.63 0.85
N SER A 191 1.01 16.88 0.45
CA SER A 191 0.07 17.18 -0.64
C SER A 191 0.44 16.49 -1.95
N GLU A 192 1.74 16.28 -2.18
CA GLU A 192 2.26 15.53 -3.32
C GLU A 192 1.89 14.05 -3.26
N SER A 193 2.07 13.38 -2.11
CA SER A 193 1.75 11.96 -1.96
C SER A 193 0.24 11.67 -2.08
N LEU A 194 -0.61 12.62 -1.67
CA LEU A 194 -2.06 12.45 -1.74
C LEU A 194 -2.59 12.24 -3.17
N LYS A 195 -1.86 12.68 -4.19
CA LYS A 195 -2.21 12.45 -5.61
C LYS A 195 -2.15 10.98 -6.01
N PHE A 196 -1.40 10.16 -5.26
CA PHE A 196 -1.17 8.75 -5.56
C PHE A 196 -1.84 7.80 -4.58
N PHE A 197 -2.56 8.33 -3.57
CA PHE A 197 -3.29 7.51 -2.61
C PHE A 197 -4.78 7.48 -2.91
N SER A 198 -5.37 6.31 -2.73
CA SER A 198 -6.81 6.14 -2.88
C SER A 198 -7.57 6.59 -1.62
N PRO A 199 -8.89 6.74 -1.72
CA PRO A 199 -9.75 6.98 -0.55
C PRO A 199 -9.77 5.83 0.46
N ILE A 200 -9.22 4.65 0.12
CA ILE A 200 -9.20 3.45 0.97
C ILE A 200 -7.78 3.12 1.46
N VAL A 201 -6.80 4.01 1.29
CA VAL A 201 -5.42 3.77 1.71
C VAL A 201 -5.33 3.41 3.20
N ILE A 202 -4.62 2.33 3.52
CA ILE A 202 -4.16 2.04 4.87
C ILE A 202 -2.75 2.58 5.02
N TRP A 203 -2.64 3.78 5.59
CA TRP A 203 -1.38 4.35 6.04
C TRP A 203 -1.36 4.32 7.57
N THR A 204 -0.51 3.46 8.15
CA THR A 204 -0.53 3.20 9.59
C THR A 204 0.85 2.95 10.18
N LYS A 205 0.97 3.24 11.48
CA LYS A 205 2.13 2.92 12.31
C LYS A 205 1.67 2.28 13.60
N PHE A 206 2.22 1.13 13.98
CA PHE A 206 1.83 0.43 15.20
C PHE A 206 2.95 -0.47 15.75
N PRO A 207 3.00 -0.72 17.07
CA PRO A 207 3.99 -1.61 17.67
C PRO A 207 3.76 -3.09 17.25
N PRO A 208 4.82 -3.89 17.10
CA PRO A 208 4.74 -5.33 16.85
C PRO A 208 3.83 -6.08 17.82
N SER A 209 2.87 -6.84 17.29
CA SER A 209 2.10 -7.82 18.05
C SER A 209 1.41 -8.80 17.09
N GLN A 210 1.16 -10.03 17.56
CA GLN A 210 0.57 -11.08 16.74
C GLN A 210 -0.81 -10.68 16.21
N ASP A 211 -1.68 -10.11 17.05
CA ASP A 211 -3.02 -9.65 16.65
C ASP A 211 -2.96 -8.61 15.53
N ARG A 212 -1.98 -7.69 15.58
CA ARG A 212 -1.78 -6.68 14.53
C ARG A 212 -1.30 -7.31 13.23
N TYR A 213 -0.44 -8.31 13.30
CA TYR A 213 0.02 -9.04 12.12
C TYR A 213 -1.07 -9.87 11.46
N ASP A 214 -1.96 -10.47 12.25
CA ASP A 214 -3.09 -11.22 11.73
C ASP A 214 -4.16 -10.30 11.12
N CYS A 215 -4.38 -9.13 11.74
CA CYS A 215 -5.20 -8.06 11.15
C CYS A 215 -4.59 -7.54 9.83
N LEU A 216 -3.28 -7.31 9.79
CA LEU A 216 -2.59 -6.84 8.58
C LEU A 216 -2.65 -7.87 7.45
N TYR A 217 -2.47 -9.15 7.78
CA TYR A 217 -2.60 -10.23 6.82
C TYR A 217 -4.03 -10.33 6.27
N SER A 218 -5.03 -10.15 7.13
CA SER A 218 -6.44 -10.12 6.70
C SER A 218 -6.71 -8.94 5.76
N ALA A 219 -6.24 -7.74 6.11
CA ALA A 219 -6.33 -6.56 5.25
C ALA A 219 -5.68 -6.79 3.89
N PHE A 220 -4.45 -7.30 3.88
CA PHE A 220 -3.74 -7.61 2.65
C PHE A 220 -4.52 -8.55 1.74
N LYS A 221 -5.06 -9.65 2.29
CA LYS A 221 -5.84 -10.61 1.50
C LYS A 221 -7.06 -9.96 0.86
N GLU A 222 -7.84 -9.20 1.63
CA GLU A 222 -9.06 -8.57 1.11
C GLU A 222 -8.76 -7.47 0.10
N TYR A 223 -7.71 -6.67 0.30
CA TYR A 223 -7.29 -5.65 -0.68
C TYR A 223 -6.79 -6.30 -1.97
N TYR A 224 -6.00 -7.38 -1.86
CA TYR A 224 -5.48 -8.07 -3.02
C TYR A 224 -6.59 -8.78 -3.81
N GLN A 225 -7.54 -9.40 -3.12
CA GLN A 225 -8.73 -10.01 -3.74
C GLN A 225 -9.61 -8.97 -4.43
N ALA A 226 -9.85 -7.81 -3.79
CA ALA A 226 -10.56 -6.70 -4.40
C ALA A 226 -9.84 -6.22 -5.67
N TRP A 227 -8.52 -6.10 -5.64
CA TRP A 227 -7.75 -5.72 -6.83
C TRP A 227 -7.86 -6.77 -7.95
N LEU A 228 -7.77 -8.07 -7.62
CA LEU A 228 -7.95 -9.16 -8.59
C LEU A 228 -9.36 -9.14 -9.24
N GLU A 229 -10.39 -8.77 -8.48
CA GLU A 229 -11.75 -8.59 -9.01
C GLU A 229 -11.84 -7.39 -9.95
N LEU A 230 -11.20 -6.27 -9.59
CA LEU A 230 -11.17 -5.07 -10.42
C LEU A 230 -10.47 -5.32 -11.76
N ILE A 231 -9.29 -5.95 -11.77
CA ILE A 231 -8.56 -6.21 -13.01
C ILE A 231 -9.27 -7.24 -13.88
N ALA A 232 -9.95 -8.23 -13.29
CA ALA A 232 -10.76 -9.18 -14.04
C ALA A 232 -11.88 -8.47 -14.82
N GLN A 233 -12.57 -7.53 -14.16
CA GLN A 233 -13.67 -6.75 -14.72
C GLN A 233 -13.24 -5.52 -15.54
N ALA A 234 -11.96 -5.14 -15.49
CA ALA A 234 -11.46 -3.99 -16.24
C ALA A 234 -11.63 -4.22 -17.75
N PRO A 235 -12.36 -3.34 -18.45
CA PRO A 235 -12.47 -3.41 -19.91
C PRO A 235 -11.11 -3.13 -20.54
N GLU A 236 -10.87 -3.75 -21.69
CA GLU A 236 -9.72 -3.41 -22.51
C GLU A 236 -10.01 -2.10 -23.26
N GLU A 237 -9.10 -1.14 -23.12
CA GLU A 237 -9.10 0.11 -23.86
C GLU A 237 -8.50 -0.12 -25.25
N ILE A 238 -9.18 0.39 -26.28
CA ILE A 238 -8.80 0.23 -27.69
C ILE A 238 -8.32 1.57 -28.27
N ASP A 239 -8.75 2.70 -27.70
CA ASP A 239 -8.32 4.01 -28.14
C ASP A 239 -6.83 4.26 -27.77
N PRO A 240 -5.95 4.46 -28.76
CA PRO A 240 -4.53 4.68 -28.52
C PRO A 240 -4.21 5.88 -27.60
N SER A 241 -5.06 6.92 -27.59
CA SER A 241 -4.86 8.10 -26.77
C SER A 241 -5.07 7.80 -25.28
N TYR A 242 -6.10 7.02 -24.93
CA TYR A 242 -6.35 6.56 -23.57
C TYR A 242 -5.28 5.56 -23.11
N ILE A 243 -4.87 4.61 -23.97
CA ILE A 243 -3.76 3.68 -23.67
C ILE A 243 -2.47 4.45 -23.37
N LYS A 244 -2.15 5.48 -24.17
CA LYS A 244 -1.00 6.35 -23.94
C LYS A 244 -1.11 7.09 -22.61
N SER A 245 -2.27 7.67 -22.30
CA SER A 245 -2.54 8.35 -21.02
C SER A 245 -2.33 7.41 -19.83
N ASN A 246 -2.83 6.17 -19.90
CA ASN A 246 -2.62 5.15 -18.87
C ASN A 246 -1.14 4.82 -18.67
N ARG A 247 -0.38 4.70 -19.76
CA ARG A 247 1.07 4.46 -19.71
C ARG A 247 1.82 5.62 -19.05
N GLU A 248 1.48 6.85 -19.42
CA GLU A 248 2.06 8.06 -18.82
C GLU A 248 1.73 8.17 -17.34
N ALA A 249 0.51 7.82 -16.93
CA ALA A 249 0.11 7.79 -15.53
C ALA A 249 0.92 6.76 -14.71
N GLN A 250 1.11 5.54 -15.24
CA GLN A 250 2.01 4.56 -14.60
C GLN A 250 3.45 5.09 -14.49
N HIS A 251 3.95 5.73 -15.54
CA HIS A 251 5.30 6.30 -15.53
C HIS A 251 5.43 7.43 -14.48
N LYS A 252 4.46 8.34 -14.39
CA LYS A 252 4.43 9.40 -13.37
C LYS A 252 4.46 8.82 -11.95
N TYR A 253 3.68 7.77 -11.68
CA TYR A 253 3.71 7.06 -10.40
C TYR A 253 5.08 6.47 -10.09
N LEU A 254 5.69 5.77 -11.05
CA LEU A 254 7.01 5.15 -10.89
C LEU A 254 8.12 6.19 -10.65
N THR A 255 8.09 7.30 -11.39
CA THR A 255 9.02 8.43 -11.22
C THR A 255 8.87 9.06 -9.83
N TRP A 256 7.64 9.36 -9.41
CA TRP A 256 7.38 9.87 -8.06
C TRP A 256 7.87 8.91 -6.97
N ARG A 257 7.61 7.60 -7.08
CA ARG A 257 8.11 6.61 -6.11
C ARG A 257 9.63 6.58 -6.05
N ALA A 258 10.28 6.63 -7.20
CA ALA A 258 11.74 6.59 -7.30
C ALA A 258 12.41 7.80 -6.63
N GLU A 259 11.76 8.96 -6.64
CA GLU A 259 12.27 10.20 -6.04
C GLU A 259 11.94 10.31 -4.54
N LYS A 260 10.77 9.85 -4.10
CA LYS A 260 10.19 10.23 -2.81
C LYS A 260 10.15 9.14 -1.75
N ILE A 261 10.29 7.87 -2.10
CA ILE A 261 10.20 6.79 -1.10
C ILE A 261 11.52 6.69 -0.33
N ASN A 262 11.59 7.46 0.76
CA ASN A 262 12.70 7.52 1.72
C ASN A 262 13.02 6.18 2.41
N ILE A 263 12.12 5.19 2.40
CA ILE A 263 12.45 3.83 2.87
C ILE A 263 13.64 3.27 2.07
N TRP A 264 13.77 3.62 0.79
CA TRP A 264 14.92 3.28 -0.04
C TRP A 264 16.17 4.11 0.25
N ALA A 265 15.99 5.35 0.74
CA ALA A 265 17.12 6.15 1.21
C ALA A 265 17.76 5.50 2.44
N SER A 266 16.95 4.98 3.37
CA SER A 266 17.46 4.20 4.52
C SER A 266 18.10 2.87 4.09
N LEU A 267 17.50 2.12 3.15
CA LEU A 267 18.12 0.91 2.58
C LEU A 267 19.45 1.18 1.86
N LYS A 268 19.54 2.31 1.13
CA LYS A 268 20.79 2.81 0.53
C LYS A 268 21.87 2.94 1.59
N THR A 269 21.57 3.64 2.69
CA THR A 269 22.54 4.00 3.72
C THR A 269 22.92 2.85 4.64
N SER A 270 22.00 1.93 4.95
CA SER A 270 22.23 0.91 5.99
C SER A 270 22.68 -0.46 5.47
N LEU A 271 22.36 -0.84 4.23
CA LEU A 271 22.61 -2.21 3.72
C LEU A 271 23.49 -2.26 2.47
N ILE A 272 23.67 -1.13 1.77
CA ILE A 272 24.31 -1.10 0.44
C ILE A 272 25.51 -0.13 0.36
N SER A 273 25.54 0.95 1.15
CA SER A 273 26.70 1.85 1.22
C SER A 273 27.47 1.71 2.54
N GLY A 274 28.54 0.92 2.53
CA GLY A 274 29.63 1.08 3.51
C GLY A 274 30.40 2.39 3.27
N PRO A 275 31.20 2.89 4.24
CA PRO A 275 31.83 4.21 4.18
C PRO A 275 32.87 4.42 3.06
N THR A 276 33.19 3.41 2.25
CA THR A 276 34.41 3.40 1.44
C THR A 276 34.26 3.57 -0.07
N TYR A 277 33.06 3.71 -0.64
CA TYR A 277 32.93 3.98 -2.08
C TYR A 277 31.81 4.98 -2.41
N LEU A 278 31.98 6.22 -1.98
CA LEU A 278 31.43 7.38 -2.70
C LEU A 278 32.36 7.70 -3.88
N ASN A 279 32.46 6.81 -4.88
CA ASN A 279 33.05 7.14 -6.19
C ASN A 279 32.88 5.96 -7.17
N SER A 280 31.68 5.82 -7.71
CA SER A 280 31.45 5.36 -9.09
C SER A 280 29.94 5.37 -9.32
N GLY A 281 29.51 5.84 -10.49
CA GLY A 281 28.09 6.02 -10.86
C GLY A 281 27.27 4.73 -11.03
N SER A 282 27.51 3.73 -10.20
CA SER A 282 26.87 2.42 -10.22
C SER A 282 25.47 2.53 -9.57
N ARG A 283 24.42 2.52 -10.40
CA ARG A 283 23.03 2.41 -9.90
C ARG A 283 22.84 1.05 -9.23
N ILE A 284 22.20 1.05 -8.06
CA ILE A 284 21.94 -0.15 -7.27
C ILE A 284 20.92 -1.04 -8.01
N PRO A 285 21.23 -2.31 -8.33
CA PRO A 285 20.38 -3.23 -9.07
C PRO A 285 18.92 -3.32 -8.54
N ALA A 286 18.73 -3.36 -7.22
CA ALA A 286 17.40 -3.41 -6.61
C ALA A 286 16.54 -2.17 -6.91
N MET A 287 17.14 -1.00 -7.10
CA MET A 287 16.40 0.23 -7.44
C MET A 287 15.90 0.21 -8.89
N GLU A 288 16.59 -0.49 -9.79
CA GLU A 288 16.13 -0.66 -11.16
C GLU A 288 14.95 -1.64 -11.21
N PHE A 289 15.02 -2.72 -10.42
CA PHE A 289 13.91 -3.67 -10.26
C PHE A 289 12.61 -2.99 -9.78
N LEU A 290 12.71 -2.06 -8.83
CA LEU A 290 11.55 -1.38 -8.24
C LEU A 290 10.94 -0.29 -9.13
N LYS A 291 11.69 0.17 -10.14
CA LYS A 291 11.21 1.10 -11.17
C LYS A 291 10.33 0.42 -12.21
N GLY A 292 10.29 -0.92 -12.22
CA GLY A 292 9.31 -1.73 -12.95
C GLY A 292 9.49 -1.74 -14.45
#